data_AF-A0A136A368-F1
#
_entry.id   AF-A0A136A368-F1
#
_cell.length_a   1.000
_cell.length_b   1.000
_cell.length_c   1.000
_cell.angle_alpha   90.00
_cell.angle_beta   90.00
_cell.angle_gamma   90.00
#
_symmetry.space_group_name_H-M   'P 1'
#
loop_
_entity.id
_entity.type
_entity.pdbx_description
1 polymer ?
#
loop_
_entity_poly.entity_id
_entity_poly.type
_entity_poly.pdbx_seq_one_letter_code
_entity_poly.pdbx_strand_id
1 'polypeptide(L)'
;MLAPTIELSPKSLDYLNRRELKQNEISDFQDLLNKAQNEAVQLQRSSKEILSQMTKDELSLLQKANSLAHDIKVSELSEEGATNLLRQPDHSNRVDLNNDGIVEVGIGRNMVFPPVNAPTHIKTAWDKATADMSESAVMHLQLTMHLTVFGIQIEGQNKAENMSPQQQWSRTGIDALFSELRAGLDFRVQREGWTEHNSMLNNFYNRFEQALSGQAPQAAALSTTNNKSSETSAESSSTPSKSGTKTPLTEQQKSQRLLDLMQSIIDARLGLDREKLKEIEAQMQEVANNDKLDNKQKKHLIEQLEKLKEAFFASLEEKLVEDEKRKSIVNSPSTLLNSLTEDLLKNELVKQTR
;
A
#
# COMPACT_ATOMS: atom_id res chain seq x y z
N MET A 1 19.99 -23.24 26.02
CA MET A 1 19.47 -24.11 24.93
C MET A 1 20.00 -23.55 23.63
N LEU A 2 20.81 -24.30 22.86
CA LEU A 2 21.35 -23.81 21.58
C LEU A 2 20.22 -23.49 20.60
N ALA A 3 20.35 -22.39 19.85
CA ALA A 3 19.38 -22.09 18.81
C ALA A 3 19.50 -23.12 17.68
N PRO A 4 18.39 -23.44 16.98
CA PRO A 4 18.46 -24.30 15.80
C PRO A 4 19.40 -23.67 14.76
N THR A 5 20.23 -24.52 14.14
CA THR A 5 21.12 -24.10 13.06
C THR A 5 20.29 -23.58 11.87
N ILE A 6 20.64 -22.40 11.39
CA ILE A 6 20.10 -21.81 10.17
C ILE A 6 20.68 -22.57 8.99
N GLU A 7 19.78 -23.17 8.20
CA GLU A 7 20.07 -23.62 6.84
C GLU A 7 19.59 -22.57 5.84
N LEU A 8 20.47 -22.17 4.93
CA LEU A 8 20.13 -21.21 3.89
C LEU A 8 19.15 -21.84 2.89
N SER A 9 18.04 -21.15 2.61
CA SER A 9 17.08 -21.63 1.63
C SER A 9 17.68 -21.65 0.21
N PRO A 10 17.13 -22.45 -0.73
CA PRO A 10 17.57 -22.43 -2.13
C PRO A 10 17.50 -21.02 -2.75
N LYS A 11 16.50 -20.22 -2.36
CA LYS A 11 16.32 -18.85 -2.82
C LYS A 11 17.38 -17.91 -2.23
N SER A 12 17.73 -18.09 -0.95
CA SER A 12 18.83 -17.36 -0.33
C SER A 12 20.15 -17.65 -1.04
N LEU A 13 20.43 -18.91 -1.35
CA LEU A 13 21.63 -19.31 -2.09
C LEU A 13 21.67 -18.70 -3.50
N ASP A 14 20.56 -18.72 -4.25
CA ASP A 14 20.47 -18.05 -5.56
C ASP A 14 20.79 -16.56 -5.45
N TYR A 15 20.23 -15.86 -4.46
CA TYR A 15 20.53 -14.45 -4.23
C TYR A 15 22.00 -14.18 -3.88
N LEU A 16 22.60 -14.99 -3.00
CA LEU A 16 24.02 -14.83 -2.66
C LEU A 16 24.94 -15.07 -3.86
N ASN A 17 24.63 -16.07 -4.69
CA ASN A 17 25.37 -16.34 -5.92
C ASN A 17 25.28 -15.19 -6.94
N ARG A 18 24.07 -14.61 -7.12
CA ARG A 18 23.89 -13.42 -7.99
C ARG A 18 24.62 -12.18 -7.48
N ARG A 19 24.92 -12.14 -6.18
CA ARG A 19 25.71 -11.09 -5.50
C ARG A 19 27.21 -11.39 -5.52
N GLU A 20 27.62 -12.41 -6.27
CA GLU A 20 29.01 -12.82 -6.47
C GLU A 20 29.74 -13.18 -5.17
N LEU A 21 29.02 -13.76 -4.19
CA LEU A 21 29.66 -14.41 -3.06
C LEU A 21 30.23 -15.76 -3.47
N LYS A 22 31.47 -16.03 -3.08
CA LYS A 22 32.14 -17.32 -3.25
C LYS A 22 31.62 -18.33 -2.24
N GLN A 23 31.84 -19.62 -2.50
CA GLN A 23 31.34 -20.70 -1.63
C GLN A 23 31.84 -20.59 -0.17
N ASN A 24 33.08 -20.13 0.04
CA ASN A 24 33.60 -19.88 1.38
C ASN A 24 32.90 -18.68 2.04
N GLU A 25 32.70 -17.56 1.32
CA GLU A 25 31.96 -16.40 1.82
C GLU A 25 30.50 -16.76 2.18
N ILE A 26 29.85 -17.65 1.42
CA ILE A 26 28.49 -18.15 1.72
C ILE A 26 28.49 -18.96 3.02
N SER A 27 29.48 -19.83 3.21
CA SER A 27 29.64 -20.60 4.46
C SER A 27 29.89 -19.67 5.64
N ASP A 28 30.83 -18.73 5.50
CA ASP A 28 31.18 -17.76 6.53
C ASP A 28 29.96 -16.90 6.91
N PHE A 29 29.13 -16.53 5.92
CA PHE A 29 27.90 -15.78 6.14
C PHE A 29 26.87 -16.62 6.92
N GLN A 30 26.68 -17.89 6.56
CA GLN A 30 25.80 -18.79 7.30
C GLN A 30 26.27 -18.98 8.76
N ASP A 31 27.57 -19.13 8.97
CA ASP A 31 28.17 -19.24 10.30
C ASP A 31 27.97 -17.96 11.12
N LEU A 32 28.09 -16.80 10.48
CA LEU A 32 27.81 -15.50 11.09
C LEU A 32 26.34 -15.38 11.53
N LEU A 33 25.39 -15.81 10.70
CA LEU A 33 23.97 -15.84 11.09
C LEU A 33 23.72 -16.79 12.27
N ASN A 34 24.34 -17.97 12.26
CA ASN A 34 24.24 -18.95 13.34
C ASN A 34 24.81 -18.42 14.67
N LYS A 35 25.98 -17.78 14.60
CA LYS A 35 26.62 -17.12 15.75
C LYS A 35 25.72 -16.02 16.31
N ALA A 36 25.24 -15.13 15.45
CA ALA A 36 24.34 -14.05 15.84
C ALA A 36 23.06 -14.56 16.52
N GLN A 37 22.42 -15.60 15.96
CA GLN A 37 21.22 -16.18 16.56
C GLN A 37 21.50 -16.82 17.93
N ASN A 38 22.64 -17.50 18.09
CA ASN A 38 23.04 -18.07 19.37
C ASN A 38 23.32 -16.99 20.42
N GLU A 39 23.99 -15.90 20.05
CA GLU A 39 24.22 -14.76 20.96
C GLU A 39 22.91 -14.08 21.37
N ALA A 40 21.97 -13.89 20.44
CA ALA A 40 20.67 -13.32 20.74
C ALA A 40 19.89 -14.18 21.76
N VAL A 41 19.94 -15.51 21.64
CA VAL A 41 19.20 -16.43 22.53
C VAL A 41 19.91 -16.65 23.87
N GLN A 42 21.20 -16.97 23.86
CA GLN A 42 21.93 -17.33 25.08
C GLN A 42 22.32 -16.13 25.92
N LEU A 43 22.75 -15.04 25.26
CA LEU A 43 23.27 -13.85 25.92
C LEU A 43 22.24 -12.72 25.97
N GLN A 44 21.04 -12.94 25.42
CA GLN A 44 19.95 -11.94 25.36
C GLN A 44 20.38 -10.61 24.73
N ARG A 45 21.32 -10.67 23.78
CA ARG A 45 21.85 -9.49 23.09
C ARG A 45 20.90 -9.00 22.02
N SER A 46 20.78 -7.69 21.88
CA SER A 46 20.07 -7.08 20.76
C SER A 46 20.86 -7.25 19.45
N SER A 47 20.17 -7.13 18.32
CA SER A 47 20.79 -7.19 17.00
C SER A 47 21.83 -6.08 16.83
N LYS A 48 21.58 -4.87 17.36
CA LYS A 48 22.55 -3.78 17.34
C LYS A 48 23.79 -4.08 18.17
N GLU A 49 23.64 -4.68 19.35
CA GLU A 49 24.78 -5.07 20.18
C GLU A 49 25.65 -6.11 19.48
N ILE A 50 25.04 -7.13 18.86
CA ILE A 50 25.75 -8.17 18.10
C ILE A 50 26.52 -7.52 16.93
N LEU A 51 25.86 -6.68 16.13
CA LEU A 51 26.50 -6.00 15.00
C LEU A 51 27.66 -5.10 15.43
N SER A 52 27.54 -4.42 16.57
CA SER A 52 28.60 -3.54 17.08
C SER A 52 29.88 -4.27 17.49
N GLN A 53 29.79 -5.59 17.74
CA GLN A 53 30.93 -6.43 18.10
C GLN A 53 31.53 -7.15 16.89
N MET A 54 30.88 -7.07 15.72
CA MET A 54 31.42 -7.64 14.49
C MET A 54 32.66 -6.88 14.03
N THR A 55 33.61 -7.65 13.49
CA THR A 55 34.78 -7.12 12.80
C THR A 55 34.37 -6.43 11.49
N LYS A 56 35.29 -5.63 10.94
CA LYS A 56 35.06 -4.95 9.65
C LYS A 56 34.80 -5.94 8.51
N ASP A 57 35.49 -7.07 8.51
CA ASP A 57 35.33 -8.10 7.47
C ASP A 57 33.98 -8.81 7.59
N GLU A 58 33.54 -9.12 8.82
CA GLU A 58 32.20 -9.66 9.09
C GLU A 58 31.09 -8.68 8.64
N LEU A 59 31.23 -7.38 8.92
CA LEU A 59 30.28 -6.35 8.47
C LEU A 59 30.29 -6.17 6.94
N SER A 60 31.47 -6.24 6.31
CA SER A 60 31.60 -6.17 4.85
C SER A 60 30.93 -7.38 4.17
N LEU A 61 31.11 -8.57 4.74
CA LEU A 61 30.43 -9.77 4.29
C LEU A 61 28.90 -9.62 4.41
N LEU A 62 28.42 -9.10 5.55
CA LEU A 62 26.99 -8.85 5.77
C LEU A 62 26.41 -7.83 4.80
N GLN A 63 27.16 -6.77 4.49
CA GLN A 63 26.81 -5.72 3.54
C GLN A 63 26.66 -6.30 2.13
N LYS A 64 27.65 -7.07 1.67
CA LYS A 64 27.64 -7.76 0.37
C LYS A 64 26.51 -8.78 0.30
N ALA A 65 26.36 -9.60 1.34
CA ALA A 65 25.32 -10.60 1.44
C ALA A 65 23.91 -10.00 1.42
N ASN A 66 23.72 -8.74 1.82
CA ASN A 66 22.44 -8.02 1.76
C ASN A 66 22.31 -7.02 0.59
N SER A 67 23.30 -6.93 -0.31
CA SER A 67 23.33 -5.96 -1.43
C SER A 67 23.20 -4.50 -0.99
N LEU A 68 23.79 -4.12 0.14
CA LEU A 68 23.77 -2.74 0.59
C LEU A 68 24.82 -1.90 -0.14
N ALA A 69 24.41 -0.72 -0.61
CA ALA A 69 25.30 0.20 -1.33
C ALA A 69 26.34 0.89 -0.43
N HIS A 70 26.00 1.11 0.85
CA HIS A 70 26.84 1.83 1.81
C HIS A 70 27.24 0.92 2.96
N ASP A 71 28.36 1.26 3.59
CA ASP A 71 28.86 0.58 4.78
C ASP A 71 27.84 0.58 5.92
N ILE A 72 27.83 -0.52 6.68
CA ILE A 72 26.92 -0.69 7.81
C ILE A 72 27.40 0.17 8.98
N LYS A 73 26.69 1.26 9.26
CA LYS A 73 26.88 2.10 10.44
C LYS A 73 25.88 1.73 11.52
N VAL A 74 26.27 0.85 12.44
CA VAL A 74 25.38 0.28 13.46
C VAL A 74 24.65 1.34 14.30
N SER A 75 25.29 2.47 14.59
CA SER A 75 24.68 3.57 15.35
C SER A 75 23.48 4.21 14.66
N GLU A 76 23.45 4.22 13.33
CA GLU A 76 22.39 4.82 12.51
C GLU A 76 21.22 3.85 12.25
N LEU A 77 21.36 2.57 12.63
CA LEU A 77 20.33 1.56 12.41
C LEU A 77 19.22 1.65 13.46
N SER A 78 17.98 1.37 13.04
CA SER A 78 16.93 0.96 13.96
C SER A 78 17.19 -0.47 14.46
N GLU A 79 16.48 -0.89 15.52
CA GLU A 79 16.52 -2.29 15.96
C GLU A 79 15.96 -3.24 14.90
N GLU A 80 14.98 -2.81 14.10
CA GLU A 80 14.44 -3.60 13.00
C GLU A 80 15.45 -3.75 11.87
N GLY A 81 16.03 -2.65 11.41
CA GLY A 81 17.04 -2.62 10.36
C GLY A 81 18.24 -3.48 10.73
N ALA A 82 18.69 -3.42 11.99
CA ALA A 82 19.73 -4.29 12.52
C ALA A 82 19.31 -5.77 12.55
N THR A 83 18.11 -6.05 13.03
CA THR A 83 17.58 -7.42 13.10
C THR A 83 17.48 -8.06 11.73
N ASN A 84 16.96 -7.33 10.74
CA ASN A 84 16.78 -7.83 9.39
C ASN A 84 18.08 -7.99 8.59
N LEU A 85 19.18 -7.32 8.99
CA LEU A 85 20.51 -7.63 8.43
C LEU A 85 20.97 -9.05 8.80
N LEU A 86 20.63 -9.49 10.01
CA LEU A 86 20.95 -10.81 10.55
C LEU A 86 19.91 -11.89 10.14
N ARG A 87 19.18 -11.65 9.04
CA ARG A 87 18.19 -12.56 8.47
C ARG A 87 18.65 -13.10 7.12
N GLN A 88 17.92 -14.08 6.63
CA GLN A 88 18.26 -14.69 5.35
C GLN A 88 17.97 -13.72 4.19
N PRO A 89 18.81 -13.75 3.13
CA PRO A 89 18.63 -12.93 1.94
C PRO A 89 17.29 -13.07 1.23
N ASP A 90 16.61 -14.21 1.35
CA ASP A 90 15.34 -14.50 0.66
C ASP A 90 14.10 -13.78 1.25
N HIS A 91 14.30 -13.03 2.33
CA HIS A 91 13.28 -12.24 3.01
C HIS A 91 12.24 -13.05 3.80
N SER A 92 12.39 -14.38 3.86
CA SER A 92 11.42 -15.30 4.47
C SER A 92 11.22 -15.10 5.97
N ASN A 93 12.26 -14.66 6.66
CA ASN A 93 12.30 -14.48 8.11
C ASN A 93 12.60 -13.05 8.54
N ARG A 94 12.31 -12.07 7.67
CA ARG A 94 12.32 -10.65 8.07
C ARG A 94 11.26 -10.40 9.12
N VAL A 95 11.37 -9.26 9.79
CA VAL A 95 10.41 -8.75 10.76
C VAL A 95 10.11 -7.28 10.45
N ASP A 96 8.90 -6.85 10.78
CA ASP A 96 8.50 -5.45 10.85
C ASP A 96 8.19 -5.18 12.33
N LEU A 97 9.11 -4.57 13.08
CA LEU A 97 8.96 -4.51 14.54
C LEU A 97 7.95 -3.46 14.97
N ASN A 98 7.82 -2.38 14.19
CA ASN A 98 6.95 -1.25 14.53
C ASN A 98 5.55 -1.37 13.88
N ASN A 99 5.32 -2.40 13.07
CA ASN A 99 4.08 -2.69 12.35
C ASN A 99 3.62 -1.52 11.47
N ASP A 100 4.54 -0.86 10.76
CA ASP A 100 4.20 0.20 9.82
C ASP A 100 4.22 -0.22 8.35
N GLY A 101 4.42 -1.50 8.10
CA GLY A 101 4.42 -2.08 6.76
C GLY A 101 5.67 -1.74 5.95
N ILE A 102 6.62 -1.02 6.55
CA ILE A 102 7.92 -0.72 5.98
C ILE A 102 8.92 -1.67 6.62
N VAL A 103 9.55 -2.49 5.79
CA VAL A 103 10.57 -3.43 6.23
C VAL A 103 11.94 -2.79 6.08
N GLU A 104 12.61 -2.59 7.20
CA GLU A 104 13.95 -1.99 7.25
C GLU A 104 15.03 -3.07 7.16
N VAL A 105 16.01 -2.93 6.26
CA VAL A 105 17.21 -3.79 6.22
C VAL A 105 18.44 -2.89 6.19
N GLY A 106 19.18 -2.85 7.29
CA GLY A 106 20.11 -1.76 7.54
C GLY A 106 19.33 -0.43 7.58
N ILE A 107 19.74 0.54 6.76
CA ILE A 107 19.01 1.80 6.56
C ILE A 107 18.01 1.76 5.40
N GLY A 108 18.00 0.68 4.62
CA GLY A 108 17.13 0.53 3.45
C GLY A 108 15.69 0.27 3.89
N ARG A 109 14.75 1.05 3.36
CA ARG A 109 13.32 0.98 3.70
C ARG A 109 12.52 0.44 2.52
N ASN A 110 11.79 -0.65 2.71
CA ASN A 110 11.05 -1.30 1.63
C ASN A 110 9.57 -1.42 2.01
N MET A 111 8.69 -0.89 1.15
CA MET A 111 7.27 -1.18 1.26
C MET A 111 7.03 -2.62 0.80
N VAL A 112 6.38 -3.43 1.65
CA VAL A 112 6.06 -4.82 1.33
C VAL A 112 4.59 -5.07 1.60
N PHE A 113 3.91 -5.67 0.63
CA PHE A 113 2.55 -6.17 0.81
C PHE A 113 2.41 -7.62 0.32
N PRO A 114 1.72 -8.49 1.07
CA PRO A 114 1.23 -8.28 2.43
C PRO A 114 2.39 -8.01 3.40
N PRO A 115 2.17 -7.25 4.49
CA PRO A 115 3.24 -6.94 5.42
C PRO A 115 3.81 -8.22 6.03
N VAL A 116 5.06 -8.16 6.47
CA VAL A 116 5.78 -9.32 6.99
C VAL A 116 5.05 -9.99 8.17
N ASN A 117 4.40 -9.18 9.00
CA ASN A 117 3.62 -9.65 10.15
C ASN A 117 2.17 -10.03 9.81
N ALA A 118 1.77 -9.99 8.54
CA ALA A 118 0.46 -10.45 8.13
C ALA A 118 0.29 -11.95 8.45
N PRO A 119 -0.88 -12.37 8.95
CA PRO A 119 -1.20 -13.78 9.13
C PRO A 119 -1.05 -14.59 7.84
N THR A 120 -0.75 -15.90 7.98
CA THR A 120 -0.55 -16.80 6.84
C THR A 120 -1.73 -16.83 5.86
N HIS A 121 -2.97 -16.72 6.36
CA HIS A 121 -4.15 -16.71 5.50
C HIS A 121 -4.21 -15.47 4.59
N ILE A 122 -3.74 -14.31 5.05
CA ILE A 122 -3.63 -13.08 4.24
C ILE A 122 -2.60 -13.27 3.14
N LYS A 123 -1.40 -13.78 3.48
CA LYS A 123 -0.34 -14.07 2.51
C LYS A 123 -0.81 -15.07 1.44
N THR A 124 -1.45 -16.15 1.87
CA THR A 124 -2.01 -17.15 0.96
C THR A 124 -3.09 -16.59 0.04
N ALA A 125 -3.98 -15.74 0.57
CA ALA A 125 -5.03 -15.11 -0.23
C ALA A 125 -4.45 -14.15 -1.26
N TRP A 126 -3.41 -13.39 -0.89
CA TRP A 126 -2.68 -12.52 -1.81
C TRP A 126 -2.03 -13.30 -2.94
N ASP A 127 -1.28 -14.36 -2.62
CA ASP A 127 -0.62 -15.20 -3.62
C ASP A 127 -1.64 -15.78 -4.61
N LYS A 128 -2.80 -16.25 -4.11
CA LYS A 128 -3.90 -16.74 -4.97
C LYS A 128 -4.53 -15.64 -5.83
N ALA A 129 -4.68 -14.43 -5.30
CA ALA A 129 -5.27 -13.31 -6.01
C ALA A 129 -4.34 -12.72 -7.07
N THR A 130 -3.03 -12.96 -6.96
CA THR A 130 -1.98 -12.41 -7.84
C THR A 130 -1.28 -13.43 -8.73
N ALA A 131 -1.59 -14.73 -8.59
CA ALA A 131 -0.89 -15.83 -9.26
C ALA A 131 -0.71 -15.67 -10.79
N ASP A 132 -1.69 -15.07 -11.48
CA ASP A 132 -1.70 -14.94 -12.94
C ASP A 132 -1.34 -13.53 -13.42
N MET A 133 -0.87 -12.67 -12.51
CA MET A 133 -0.56 -11.28 -12.80
C MET A 133 0.92 -11.11 -13.17
N SER A 134 1.21 -10.12 -14.01
CA SER A 134 2.60 -9.75 -14.29
C SER A 134 3.26 -9.16 -13.04
N GLU A 135 4.57 -9.33 -12.90
CA GLU A 135 5.35 -8.78 -11.79
C GLU A 135 5.14 -7.27 -11.63
N SER A 136 5.08 -6.53 -12.74
CA SER A 136 4.79 -5.10 -12.73
C SER A 136 3.41 -4.80 -12.13
N ALA A 137 2.37 -5.56 -12.51
CA ALA A 137 1.03 -5.37 -11.95
C ALA A 137 0.98 -5.73 -10.46
N VAL A 138 1.68 -6.79 -10.03
CA VAL A 138 1.80 -7.16 -8.61
C VAL A 138 2.49 -6.06 -7.83
N MET A 139 3.58 -5.49 -8.33
CA MET A 139 4.27 -4.37 -7.68
C MET A 139 3.36 -3.14 -7.51
N HIS A 140 2.54 -2.83 -8.53
CA HIS A 140 1.57 -1.74 -8.43
C HIS A 140 0.52 -2.04 -7.35
N LEU A 141 -0.01 -3.27 -7.32
CA LEU A 141 -0.94 -3.67 -6.27
C LEU A 141 -0.29 -3.64 -4.88
N GLN A 142 0.99 -4.03 -4.75
CA GLN A 142 1.67 -3.98 -3.45
C GLN A 142 1.72 -2.56 -2.94
N LEU A 143 2.07 -1.61 -3.81
CA LEU A 143 2.07 -0.20 -3.47
C LEU A 143 0.66 0.27 -3.11
N THR A 144 -0.34 0.01 -3.97
CA THR A 144 -1.74 0.41 -3.70
C THR A 144 -2.23 -0.12 -2.36
N MET A 145 -2.02 -1.40 -2.08
CA MET A 145 -2.47 -2.03 -0.85
C MET A 145 -1.69 -1.54 0.37
N HIS A 146 -0.37 -1.36 0.26
CA HIS A 146 0.44 -0.79 1.34
C HIS A 146 -0.07 0.61 1.69
N LEU A 147 -0.26 1.47 0.69
CA LEU A 147 -0.76 2.81 0.90
C LEU A 147 -2.15 2.79 1.53
N THR A 148 -3.09 1.98 1.03
CA THR A 148 -4.44 1.88 1.62
C THR A 148 -4.37 1.45 3.09
N VAL A 149 -3.58 0.43 3.41
CA VAL A 149 -3.53 -0.12 4.76
C VAL A 149 -2.79 0.76 5.76
N PHE A 150 -1.64 1.34 5.37
CA PHE A 150 -0.73 2.04 6.28
C PHE A 150 -0.75 3.56 6.13
N GLY A 151 -1.47 4.09 5.14
CA GLY A 151 -1.49 5.52 4.89
C GLY A 151 -0.24 6.01 4.16
N ILE A 152 -0.09 7.33 4.14
CA ILE A 152 1.12 8.01 3.69
C ILE A 152 1.65 8.82 4.85
N GLN A 153 2.89 8.54 5.24
CA GLN A 153 3.56 9.29 6.28
C GLN A 153 4.03 10.62 5.68
N ILE A 154 3.40 11.71 6.09
CA ILE A 154 3.79 13.08 5.73
C ILE A 154 4.61 13.65 6.89
N GLU A 155 5.82 14.14 6.59
CA GLU A 155 6.69 14.78 7.59
C GLU A 155 5.95 15.94 8.28
N GLY A 156 5.97 15.95 9.62
CA GLY A 156 5.33 16.98 10.44
C GLY A 156 3.89 16.67 10.89
N GLN A 157 3.30 15.55 10.46
CA GLN A 157 2.04 15.06 11.03
C GLN A 157 2.28 13.96 12.07
N ASN A 158 1.47 13.96 13.14
CA ASN A 158 1.55 12.93 14.16
C ASN A 158 1.24 11.56 13.54
N LYS A 159 2.17 10.61 13.67
CA LYS A 159 1.99 9.21 13.28
C LYS A 159 0.81 8.66 14.09
N ALA A 160 -0.32 8.38 13.45
CA ALA A 160 -1.39 7.62 14.08
C ALA A 160 -0.81 6.26 14.50
N GLU A 161 -1.14 5.79 15.70
CA GLU A 161 -0.73 4.44 16.11
C GLU A 161 -1.36 3.42 15.16
N ASN A 162 -0.51 2.63 14.52
CA ASN A 162 -0.97 1.59 13.61
C ASN A 162 -1.74 0.53 14.40
N MET A 163 -2.81 0.01 13.79
CA MET A 163 -3.54 -1.12 14.36
C MET A 163 -2.61 -2.31 14.55
N SER A 164 -2.80 -3.08 15.63
CA SER A 164 -2.10 -4.36 15.76
C SER A 164 -2.45 -5.27 14.58
N PRO A 165 -1.54 -6.18 14.15
CA PRO A 165 -1.83 -7.13 13.07
C PRO A 165 -3.13 -7.92 13.31
N GLN A 166 -3.45 -8.25 14.57
CA GLN A 166 -4.67 -8.98 14.92
C GLN A 166 -5.93 -8.15 14.68
N GLN A 167 -5.89 -6.84 14.96
CA GLN A 167 -7.01 -5.95 14.69
C GLN A 167 -7.12 -5.65 13.19
N GLN A 168 -6.01 -5.33 12.54
CA GLN A 168 -5.94 -5.00 11.12
C GLN A 168 -6.45 -6.13 10.23
N TRP A 169 -6.07 -7.38 10.55
CA TRP A 169 -6.46 -8.57 9.79
C TRP A 169 -7.61 -9.34 10.43
N SER A 170 -8.36 -8.71 11.35
CA SER A 170 -9.64 -9.24 11.85
C SER A 170 -10.72 -9.16 10.77
N ARG A 171 -11.85 -9.84 10.97
CA ARG A 171 -13.01 -9.72 10.06
C ARG A 171 -13.43 -8.26 9.86
N THR A 172 -13.57 -7.50 10.94
CA THR A 172 -13.90 -6.07 10.88
C THR A 172 -12.84 -5.25 10.15
N GLY A 173 -11.56 -5.54 10.36
CA GLY A 173 -10.46 -4.86 9.67
C GLY A 173 -10.43 -5.15 8.16
N ILE A 174 -10.69 -6.41 7.78
CA ILE A 174 -10.83 -6.83 6.38
C ILE A 174 -12.06 -6.16 5.73
N ASP A 175 -13.21 -6.15 6.41
CA ASP A 175 -14.42 -5.49 5.91
C ASP A 175 -14.20 -3.99 5.69
N ALA A 176 -13.51 -3.32 6.62
CA ALA A 176 -13.14 -1.91 6.50
C ALA A 176 -12.19 -1.66 5.31
N LEU A 177 -11.17 -2.52 5.15
CA LEU A 177 -10.24 -2.46 4.02
C LEU A 177 -10.97 -2.55 2.68
N PHE A 178 -11.85 -3.55 2.49
CA PHE A 178 -12.59 -3.68 1.24
C PHE A 178 -13.56 -2.53 1.01
N SER A 179 -14.20 -2.02 2.05
CA SER A 179 -15.03 -0.81 1.95
C SER A 179 -14.25 0.38 1.40
N GLU A 180 -13.02 0.61 1.89
CA GLU A 180 -12.15 1.68 1.39
C GLU A 180 -11.68 1.42 -0.06
N LEU A 181 -11.24 0.20 -0.36
CA LEU A 181 -10.78 -0.18 -1.71
C LEU A 181 -11.88 0.00 -2.76
N ARG A 182 -13.11 -0.42 -2.44
CA ARG A 182 -14.27 -0.28 -3.34
C ARG A 182 -14.68 1.16 -3.51
N ALA A 183 -14.77 1.94 -2.42
CA ALA A 183 -15.09 3.36 -2.53
C ALA A 183 -14.06 4.11 -3.39
N GLY A 184 -12.76 3.84 -3.21
CA GLY A 184 -11.70 4.43 -4.01
C GLY A 184 -11.72 3.99 -5.49
N LEU A 185 -12.18 2.78 -5.78
CA LEU A 185 -12.40 2.31 -7.15
C LEU A 185 -13.63 2.97 -7.77
N ASP A 186 -14.74 3.04 -7.05
CA ASP A 186 -15.98 3.67 -7.53
C ASP A 186 -15.74 5.13 -7.91
N PHE A 187 -15.01 5.88 -7.07
CA PHE A 187 -14.61 7.25 -7.38
C PHE A 187 -13.81 7.34 -8.69
N ARG A 188 -12.80 6.47 -8.87
CA ARG A 188 -12.00 6.42 -10.11
C ARG A 188 -12.86 6.08 -11.33
N VAL A 189 -13.75 5.11 -11.21
CA VAL A 189 -14.66 4.71 -12.30
C VAL A 189 -15.65 5.82 -12.65
N GLN A 190 -16.15 6.57 -11.67
CA GLN A 190 -17.02 7.73 -11.95
C GLN A 190 -16.29 8.84 -12.73
N ARG A 191 -14.99 9.03 -12.45
CA ARG A 191 -14.19 10.08 -13.09
C ARG A 191 -13.62 9.68 -14.45
N GLU A 192 -13.12 8.45 -14.56
CA GLU A 192 -12.29 7.98 -15.68
C GLU A 192 -12.93 6.81 -16.44
N GLY A 193 -14.02 6.24 -15.92
CA GLY A 193 -14.65 5.04 -16.46
C GLY A 193 -13.92 3.75 -16.12
N TRP A 194 -14.38 2.66 -16.72
CA TRP A 194 -13.75 1.34 -16.64
C TRP A 194 -12.52 1.25 -17.54
N THR A 195 -11.44 1.90 -17.12
CA THR A 195 -10.12 1.73 -17.73
C THR A 195 -9.58 0.32 -17.48
N GLU A 196 -8.58 -0.11 -18.27
CA GLU A 196 -7.90 -1.40 -18.07
C GLU A 196 -7.39 -1.57 -16.62
N HIS A 197 -6.84 -0.49 -16.05
CA HIS A 197 -6.36 -0.47 -14.67
C HIS A 197 -7.50 -0.62 -13.65
N ASN A 198 -8.61 0.12 -13.81
CA ASN A 198 -9.76 0.02 -12.90
C ASN A 198 -10.41 -1.37 -12.96
N SER A 199 -10.50 -1.98 -14.15
CA SER A 199 -10.96 -3.35 -14.31
C SER A 199 -9.99 -4.36 -13.65
N MET A 200 -8.68 -4.14 -13.77
CA MET A 200 -7.67 -4.96 -13.09
C MET A 200 -7.83 -4.88 -11.56
N LEU A 201 -7.97 -3.68 -10.99
CA LEU A 201 -8.19 -3.48 -9.56
C LEU A 201 -9.47 -4.19 -9.08
N ASN A 202 -10.58 -4.02 -9.80
CA ASN A 202 -11.84 -4.68 -9.49
C ASN A 202 -11.71 -6.22 -9.45
N ASN A 203 -11.05 -6.78 -10.46
CA ASN A 203 -10.81 -8.21 -10.56
C ASN A 203 -9.92 -8.71 -9.43
N PHE A 204 -8.85 -7.97 -9.11
CA PHE A 204 -7.99 -8.27 -7.98
C PHE A 204 -8.78 -8.25 -6.66
N TYR A 205 -9.57 -7.21 -6.39
CA TYR A 205 -10.37 -7.10 -5.16
C TYR A 205 -11.34 -8.28 -5.03
N ASN A 206 -12.06 -8.63 -6.11
CA ASN A 206 -12.96 -9.79 -6.11
C ASN A 206 -12.22 -11.09 -5.76
N ARG A 207 -11.07 -11.35 -6.39
CA ARG A 207 -10.26 -12.55 -6.14
C ARG A 207 -9.71 -12.58 -4.72
N PHE A 208 -9.23 -11.44 -4.22
CA PHE A 208 -8.65 -11.34 -2.90
C PHE A 208 -9.71 -11.55 -1.80
N GLU A 209 -10.86 -10.89 -1.93
CA GLU A 209 -12.02 -11.05 -1.05
C GLU A 209 -12.54 -12.48 -1.03
N GLN A 210 -12.65 -13.11 -2.20
CA GLN A 210 -13.04 -14.51 -2.32
C GLN A 210 -12.01 -15.45 -1.67
N ALA A 211 -10.71 -15.20 -1.89
CA ALA A 211 -9.65 -16.03 -1.33
C ALA A 211 -9.60 -15.94 0.20
N LEU A 212 -9.94 -14.79 0.78
CA LEU A 212 -10.08 -14.58 2.21
C LEU A 212 -11.34 -15.24 2.78
N SER A 213 -12.45 -15.22 2.03
CA SER A 213 -13.73 -15.82 2.42
C SER A 213 -13.73 -17.36 2.34
N GLY A 214 -12.93 -17.94 1.44
CA GLY A 214 -12.85 -19.37 1.14
C GLY A 214 -12.17 -20.26 2.21
N GLN A 215 -11.91 -19.75 3.41
CA GLN A 215 -11.30 -20.52 4.52
C GLN A 215 -12.25 -20.82 5.70
N ALA A 216 -13.57 -20.77 5.50
CA ALA A 216 -14.53 -21.42 6.40
C ALA A 216 -15.09 -22.70 5.75
N PRO A 217 -14.98 -23.89 6.37
CA PRO A 217 -15.70 -25.06 5.88
C PRO A 217 -17.16 -24.97 6.34
N GLN A 218 -18.10 -24.75 5.41
CA GLN A 218 -19.31 -25.56 5.26
C GLN A 218 -20.27 -25.09 4.16
N ALA A 219 -20.79 -26.10 3.46
CA ALA A 219 -22.07 -26.20 2.77
C ALA A 219 -22.29 -25.39 1.49
N ALA A 220 -22.23 -26.14 0.39
CA ALA A 220 -22.74 -25.80 -0.93
C ALA A 220 -24.18 -25.25 -0.91
N ALA A 221 -24.40 -24.22 -1.71
CA ALA A 221 -25.66 -24.04 -2.42
C ALA A 221 -25.34 -23.54 -3.84
N LEU A 222 -25.57 -24.42 -4.80
CA LEU A 222 -25.63 -24.08 -6.22
C LEU A 222 -26.73 -23.03 -6.43
N SER A 223 -26.43 -22.03 -7.24
CA SER A 223 -27.45 -21.26 -7.96
C SER A 223 -27.13 -21.29 -9.44
N THR A 224 -27.56 -22.37 -10.06
CA THR A 224 -27.74 -22.48 -11.50
C THR A 224 -28.90 -21.58 -11.92
N THR A 225 -28.67 -20.64 -12.82
CA THR A 225 -29.73 -20.16 -13.72
C THR A 225 -29.16 -19.93 -15.11
N ASN A 226 -29.52 -20.88 -15.97
CA ASN A 226 -29.41 -20.81 -17.42
C ASN A 226 -30.15 -19.59 -17.98
N ASN A 227 -29.59 -18.95 -19.01
CA ASN A 227 -30.35 -18.75 -20.23
C ASN A 227 -29.44 -18.83 -21.47
N LYS A 228 -29.69 -19.91 -22.22
CA LYS A 228 -29.30 -20.21 -23.60
C LYS A 228 -30.22 -19.36 -24.50
N SER A 229 -29.78 -18.67 -25.55
CA SER A 229 -29.43 -19.13 -26.91
C SER A 229 -29.06 -17.85 -27.69
N SER A 230 -28.17 -17.79 -28.69
CA SER A 230 -28.19 -18.56 -29.94
C SER A 230 -26.89 -18.29 -30.71
N GLU A 231 -26.37 -19.32 -31.36
CA GLU A 231 -25.27 -19.31 -32.34
C GLU A 231 -25.63 -18.50 -33.59
N THR A 232 -24.66 -17.86 -34.27
CA THR A 232 -24.10 -18.34 -35.55
C THR A 232 -22.98 -17.45 -36.11
N SER A 233 -22.03 -18.14 -36.75
CA SER A 233 -21.24 -17.73 -37.92
C SER A 233 -19.94 -16.94 -37.73
N ALA A 234 -18.87 -17.62 -38.13
CA ALA A 234 -17.55 -17.11 -38.40
C ALA A 234 -17.55 -16.13 -39.58
N GLU A 235 -16.73 -15.08 -39.48
CA GLU A 235 -16.09 -14.54 -40.69
C GLU A 235 -14.75 -13.87 -40.35
N SER A 236 -13.76 -14.30 -41.13
CA SER A 236 -12.38 -13.89 -41.15
C SER A 236 -12.25 -12.47 -41.70
N SER A 237 -11.47 -11.61 -41.06
CA SER A 237 -10.81 -10.52 -41.80
C SER A 237 -9.45 -10.18 -41.20
N SER A 238 -8.47 -10.29 -42.08
CA SER A 238 -7.06 -10.04 -41.90
C SER A 238 -6.71 -8.55 -42.04
N THR A 239 -5.77 -8.11 -41.19
CA THR A 239 -4.67 -7.15 -41.42
C THR A 239 -4.94 -5.62 -41.47
N PRO A 240 -3.93 -4.76 -41.19
CA PRO A 240 -2.54 -5.03 -40.77
C PRO A 240 -2.07 -4.30 -39.50
N SER A 241 -1.08 -4.94 -38.88
CA SER A 241 -0.13 -4.40 -37.91
C SER A 241 0.43 -3.03 -38.31
N LYS A 242 0.43 -2.08 -37.36
CA LYS A 242 1.42 -1.00 -37.32
C LYS A 242 2.39 -1.29 -36.18
N SER A 243 3.54 -1.84 -36.58
CA SER A 243 4.80 -1.82 -35.86
C SER A 243 5.12 -0.39 -35.42
N GLY A 244 4.93 -0.11 -34.13
CA GLY A 244 5.50 1.03 -33.44
C GLY A 244 6.58 0.49 -32.51
N THR A 245 7.83 0.70 -32.90
CA THR A 245 9.04 0.37 -32.15
C THR A 245 8.89 0.82 -30.69
N LYS A 246 8.69 -0.12 -29.76
CA LYS A 246 8.71 0.18 -28.32
C LYS A 246 10.17 0.36 -27.91
N THR A 247 10.65 1.58 -27.97
CA THR A 247 11.90 1.98 -27.32
C THR A 247 11.79 1.65 -25.82
N PRO A 248 12.77 1.00 -25.20
CA PRO A 248 12.75 0.76 -23.75
C PRO A 248 12.69 2.10 -23.02
N LEU A 249 11.72 2.24 -22.11
CA LEU A 249 11.63 3.40 -21.22
C LEU A 249 12.86 3.44 -20.32
N THR A 250 13.49 4.61 -20.18
CA THR A 250 14.65 4.79 -19.30
C THR A 250 14.24 4.71 -17.83
N GLU A 251 15.14 4.31 -16.94
CA GLU A 251 14.86 4.19 -15.49
C GLU A 251 14.28 5.48 -14.89
N GLN A 252 14.75 6.63 -15.35
CA GLN A 252 14.25 7.94 -14.92
C GLN A 252 12.78 8.19 -15.33
N GLN A 253 12.35 7.68 -16.48
CA GLN A 253 10.96 7.75 -16.93
C GLN A 253 10.04 6.80 -16.15
N LYS A 254 10.57 5.64 -15.70
CA LYS A 254 9.85 4.72 -14.82
C LYS A 254 9.65 5.32 -13.43
N SER A 255 10.70 5.95 -12.87
CA SER A 255 10.63 6.65 -11.58
C SER A 255 9.66 7.83 -11.62
N GLN A 256 9.66 8.63 -12.69
CA GLN A 256 8.73 9.76 -12.81
C GLN A 256 7.27 9.30 -12.89
N ARG A 257 6.98 8.25 -13.67
CA ARG A 257 5.64 7.68 -13.75
C ARG A 257 5.17 7.06 -12.42
N LEU A 258 6.09 6.47 -11.66
CA LEU A 258 5.81 5.95 -10.32
C LEU A 258 5.45 7.09 -9.35
N LEU A 259 6.18 8.21 -9.39
CA LEU A 259 5.89 9.39 -8.57
C LEU A 259 4.56 10.06 -8.96
N ASP A 260 4.28 10.21 -10.26
CA ASP A 260 3.02 10.77 -10.75
C ASP A 260 1.82 9.88 -10.37
N LEU A 261 2.02 8.56 -10.38
CA LEU A 261 1.04 7.59 -9.95
C LEU A 261 0.82 7.64 -8.43
N MET A 262 1.89 7.68 -7.63
CA MET A 262 1.80 7.85 -6.17
C MET A 262 1.03 9.13 -5.83
N GLN A 263 1.29 10.22 -6.54
CA GLN A 263 0.55 11.47 -6.42
C GLN A 263 -0.92 11.29 -6.81
N SER A 264 -1.23 10.60 -7.91
CA SER A 264 -2.63 10.36 -8.30
C SER A 264 -3.42 9.49 -7.30
N ILE A 265 -2.74 8.59 -6.59
CA ILE A 265 -3.32 7.75 -5.54
C ILE A 265 -3.58 8.59 -4.28
N ILE A 266 -2.65 9.47 -3.91
CA ILE A 266 -2.82 10.49 -2.85
C ILE A 266 -4.02 11.38 -3.18
N ASP A 267 -4.04 11.94 -4.38
CA ASP A 267 -5.05 12.89 -4.83
C ASP A 267 -6.43 12.23 -4.88
N ALA A 268 -6.52 10.98 -5.34
CA ALA A 268 -7.76 10.20 -5.31
C ALA A 268 -8.22 9.86 -3.88
N ARG A 269 -7.29 9.69 -2.94
CA ARG A 269 -7.61 9.38 -1.53
C ARG A 269 -8.05 10.62 -0.75
N LEU A 270 -7.50 11.79 -1.08
CA LEU A 270 -7.83 13.06 -0.46
C LEU A 270 -8.98 13.81 -1.19
N GLY A 271 -9.51 13.25 -2.28
CA GLY A 271 -10.53 13.92 -3.10
C GLY A 271 -10.03 15.21 -3.77
N LEU A 272 -8.73 15.35 -3.96
CA LEU A 272 -8.09 16.56 -4.48
C LEU A 272 -8.25 16.65 -6.00
N ASP A 273 -8.93 17.72 -6.46
CA ASP A 273 -9.00 18.08 -7.87
C ASP A 273 -7.72 18.84 -8.28
N ARG A 274 -6.74 18.08 -8.80
CA ARG A 274 -5.42 18.60 -9.18
C ARG A 274 -5.50 19.68 -10.27
N GLU A 275 -6.51 19.64 -11.12
CA GLU A 275 -6.67 20.67 -12.16
C GLU A 275 -7.09 22.01 -11.56
N LYS A 276 -7.96 22.00 -10.53
CA LYS A 276 -8.30 23.23 -9.78
C LYS A 276 -7.13 23.77 -8.97
N LEU A 277 -6.32 22.90 -8.36
CA LEU A 277 -5.12 23.34 -7.65
C LEU A 277 -4.07 23.93 -8.59
N LYS A 278 -3.83 23.29 -9.74
CA LYS A 278 -2.96 23.84 -10.79
C LYS A 278 -3.49 25.14 -11.34
N GLU A 279 -4.80 25.29 -11.50
CA GLU A 279 -5.42 26.53 -11.96
C GLU A 279 -5.23 27.66 -10.94
N ILE A 280 -5.45 27.41 -9.65
CA ILE A 280 -5.20 28.39 -8.57
C ILE A 280 -3.71 28.76 -8.50
N GLU A 281 -2.81 27.79 -8.61
CA GLU A 281 -1.36 28.03 -8.58
C GLU A 281 -0.85 28.76 -9.85
N ALA A 282 -1.41 28.44 -11.02
CA ALA A 282 -1.13 29.14 -12.26
C ALA A 282 -1.64 30.59 -12.19
N GLN A 283 -2.85 30.82 -11.64
CA GLN A 283 -3.38 32.16 -11.39
C GLN A 283 -2.52 32.93 -10.38
N MET A 284 -2.00 32.28 -9.33
CA MET A 284 -1.05 32.91 -8.39
C MET A 284 0.25 33.32 -9.09
N GLN A 285 0.81 32.47 -9.95
CA GLN A 285 2.04 32.78 -10.71
C GLN A 285 1.80 33.86 -11.77
N GLU A 286 0.64 33.86 -12.43
CA GLU A 286 0.26 34.87 -13.41
C GLU A 286 0.09 36.25 -12.74
N VAL A 287 -0.55 36.31 -11.57
CA VAL A 287 -0.70 37.54 -10.78
C VAL A 287 0.66 38.04 -10.26
N ALA A 288 1.54 37.14 -9.85
CA ALA A 288 2.89 37.49 -9.42
C ALA A 288 3.71 38.12 -10.56
N ASN A 289 3.64 37.52 -11.75
CA ASN A 289 4.44 37.91 -12.93
C ASN A 289 3.80 39.03 -13.78
N ASN A 290 2.63 39.56 -13.41
CA ASN A 290 1.96 40.60 -14.21
C ASN A 290 2.49 42.01 -13.89
N ASP A 291 3.27 42.60 -14.79
CA ASP A 291 3.89 43.91 -14.62
C ASP A 291 2.92 45.12 -14.61
N LYS A 292 1.61 44.88 -14.85
CA LYS A 292 0.58 45.93 -14.90
C LYS A 292 -0.19 46.16 -13.59
N LEU A 293 0.00 45.32 -12.58
CA LEU A 293 -0.65 45.48 -11.26
C LEU A 293 0.22 46.22 -10.27
N ASP A 294 -0.37 47.16 -9.52
CA ASP A 294 0.28 47.83 -8.40
C ASP A 294 0.61 46.82 -7.27
N ASN A 295 1.73 47.03 -6.56
CA ASN A 295 2.25 46.11 -5.54
C ASN A 295 1.22 45.80 -4.44
N LYS A 296 0.37 46.78 -4.10
CA LYS A 296 -0.69 46.60 -3.12
C LYS A 296 -1.84 45.72 -3.65
N GLN A 297 -2.13 45.78 -4.94
CA GLN A 297 -3.17 44.98 -5.60
C GLN A 297 -2.69 43.54 -5.82
N LYS A 298 -1.43 43.33 -6.21
CA LYS A 298 -0.82 41.99 -6.31
C LYS A 298 -0.89 41.25 -4.99
N LYS A 299 -0.49 41.92 -3.90
CA LYS A 299 -0.51 41.32 -2.56
C LYS A 299 -1.92 40.93 -2.13
N HIS A 300 -2.91 41.78 -2.43
CA HIS A 300 -4.31 41.49 -2.09
C HIS A 300 -4.89 40.31 -2.89
N LEU A 301 -4.57 40.20 -4.18
CA LEU A 301 -5.07 39.10 -5.03
C LEU A 301 -4.41 37.77 -4.67
N ILE A 302 -3.11 37.77 -4.36
CA ILE A 302 -2.41 36.57 -3.88
C ILE A 302 -3.01 36.11 -2.56
N GLU A 303 -3.30 37.03 -1.63
CA GLU A 303 -3.95 36.69 -0.36
C GLU A 303 -5.38 36.14 -0.55
N GLN A 304 -6.12 36.60 -1.56
CA GLN A 304 -7.43 36.02 -1.89
C GLN A 304 -7.31 34.62 -2.50
N LEU A 305 -6.32 34.38 -3.36
CA LEU A 305 -6.05 33.06 -3.96
C LEU A 305 -5.55 32.06 -2.91
N GLU A 306 -4.74 32.51 -1.94
CA GLU A 306 -4.35 31.72 -0.77
C GLU A 306 -5.54 31.38 0.11
N LYS A 307 -6.44 32.33 0.39
CA LYS A 307 -7.69 32.06 1.11
C LYS A 307 -8.61 31.11 0.34
N LEU A 308 -8.64 31.19 -0.99
CA LEU A 308 -9.37 30.24 -1.83
C LEU A 308 -8.77 28.84 -1.78
N LYS A 309 -7.44 28.73 -1.75
CA LYS A 309 -6.72 27.47 -1.55
C LYS A 309 -7.05 26.87 -0.17
N GLU A 310 -6.98 27.66 0.90
CA GLU A 310 -7.35 27.24 2.26
C GLU A 310 -8.82 26.82 2.36
N ALA A 311 -9.74 27.60 1.77
CA ALA A 311 -11.17 27.27 1.73
C ALA A 311 -11.45 26.01 0.91
N PHE A 312 -10.70 25.76 -0.16
CA PHE A 312 -10.79 24.53 -0.94
C PHE A 312 -10.41 23.32 -0.09
N PHE A 313 -9.28 23.39 0.65
CA PHE A 313 -8.90 22.33 1.58
C PHE A 313 -9.91 22.14 2.73
N ALA A 314 -10.42 23.21 3.31
CA ALA A 314 -11.46 23.13 4.36
C ALA A 314 -12.75 22.48 3.84
N SER A 315 -13.15 22.78 2.61
CA SER A 315 -14.33 22.15 1.97
C SER A 315 -14.15 20.66 1.68
N LEU A 316 -12.90 20.20 1.52
CA LEU A 316 -12.58 18.78 1.35
C LEU A 316 -12.65 18.04 2.69
N GLU A 317 -12.13 18.63 3.76
CA GLU A 317 -12.28 18.09 5.12
C GLU A 317 -13.76 17.98 5.52
N GLU A 318 -14.58 18.98 5.21
CA GLU A 318 -16.01 18.95 5.51
C GLU A 318 -16.76 17.85 4.72
N LYS A 319 -16.43 17.64 3.45
CA LYS A 319 -17.00 16.54 2.65
C LYS A 319 -16.58 15.16 3.14
N LEU A 320 -15.33 14.99 3.56
CA LEU A 320 -14.86 13.73 4.16
C LEU A 320 -15.64 13.42 5.45
N VAL A 321 -15.85 14.42 6.30
CA VAL A 321 -16.67 14.29 7.52
C VAL A 321 -18.13 13.99 7.18
N GLU A 322 -18.69 14.59 6.13
CA GLU A 322 -20.07 14.34 5.72
C GLU A 322 -20.26 12.94 5.10
N ASP A 323 -19.28 12.45 4.32
CA ASP A 323 -19.28 11.10 3.77
C ASP A 323 -19.09 10.03 4.86
N GLU A 324 -18.29 10.30 5.89
CA GLU A 324 -18.22 9.46 7.09
C GLU A 324 -19.55 9.44 7.87
N LYS A 325 -20.21 10.60 8.01
CA LYS A 325 -21.56 10.67 8.59
C LYS A 325 -22.57 9.88 7.75
N ARG A 326 -22.53 9.97 6.42
CA ARG A 326 -23.39 9.18 5.52
C ARG A 326 -23.12 7.68 5.65
N LYS A 327 -21.87 7.25 5.77
CA LYS A 327 -21.49 5.85 6.01
C LYS A 327 -21.99 5.33 7.37
N SER A 328 -21.93 6.13 8.43
CA SER A 328 -22.46 5.73 9.76
C SER A 328 -23.99 5.61 9.80
N ILE A 329 -24.70 6.39 8.98
CA ILE A 329 -26.16 6.29 8.81
C ILE A 329 -26.56 5.01 8.06
N VAL A 330 -25.77 4.59 7.06
CA VAL A 330 -26.05 3.38 6.25
C VAL A 330 -25.67 2.07 6.97
N ASN A 331 -24.65 2.08 7.85
CA ASN A 331 -24.17 0.88 8.55
C ASN A 331 -24.83 0.59 9.91
N SER A 332 -25.79 1.41 10.36
CA SER A 332 -26.56 1.15 11.59
C SER A 332 -28.04 0.95 11.27
N PRO A 333 -28.53 -0.30 11.13
CA PRO A 333 -29.95 -0.57 10.89
C PRO A 333 -30.88 -0.06 12.00
N SER A 334 -30.34 0.20 13.19
CA SER A 334 -31.05 0.78 14.35
C SER A 334 -31.39 2.27 14.17
N THR A 335 -30.55 3.07 13.49
CA THR A 335 -30.81 4.51 13.30
C THR A 335 -31.87 4.75 12.23
N LEU A 336 -31.89 3.94 11.17
CA LEU A 336 -32.96 3.97 10.15
C LEU A 336 -34.31 3.61 10.77
N LEU A 337 -34.38 2.56 11.60
CA LEU A 337 -35.62 2.21 12.31
C LEU A 337 -36.10 3.29 13.29
N ASN A 338 -35.19 3.94 14.02
CA ASN A 338 -35.53 5.03 14.93
C ASN A 338 -35.98 6.29 14.19
N SER A 339 -35.37 6.64 13.06
CA SER A 339 -35.80 7.77 12.23
C SER A 339 -37.16 7.53 11.56
N LEU A 340 -37.40 6.31 11.06
CA LEU A 340 -38.70 5.90 10.50
C LEU A 340 -39.80 5.85 11.56
N THR A 341 -39.49 5.42 12.79
CA THR A 341 -40.47 5.43 13.89
C THR A 341 -40.74 6.84 14.42
N GLU A 342 -39.74 7.73 14.48
CA GLU A 342 -39.97 9.13 14.81
C GLU A 342 -40.82 9.85 13.75
N ASP A 343 -40.58 9.60 12.46
CA ASP A 343 -41.37 10.23 11.38
C ASP A 343 -42.80 9.68 11.29
N LEU A 344 -43.01 8.42 11.67
CA LEU A 344 -44.35 7.83 11.82
C LEU A 344 -45.09 8.42 13.03
N LEU A 345 -44.43 8.55 14.19
CA LEU A 345 -45.00 9.14 15.40
C LEU A 345 -45.35 10.63 15.23
N LYS A 346 -44.49 11.41 14.54
CA LYS A 346 -44.78 12.82 14.23
C LYS A 346 -45.97 12.96 13.28
N ASN A 347 -46.11 12.09 12.28
CA ASN A 347 -47.26 12.10 11.38
C ASN A 347 -48.57 11.63 12.03
N GLU A 348 -48.51 10.72 13.00
CA GLU A 348 -49.69 10.33 13.78
C GLU A 348 -50.13 11.42 14.78
N LEU A 349 -49.20 12.10 15.44
CA LEU A 349 -49.54 13.23 16.32
C LEU A 349 -50.22 14.38 15.55
N VAL A 350 -49.75 14.69 14.34
CA VAL A 350 -50.34 15.74 13.49
C VAL A 350 -51.73 15.36 12.96
N LYS A 351 -52.02 14.06 12.81
CA LYS A 351 -53.37 13.58 12.46
C LYS A 351 -54.34 13.57 13.64
N GLN A 352 -53.87 13.52 14.88
CA GLN A 352 -54.70 13.59 16.09
C GLN A 352 -54.99 15.03 16.56
N THR A 353 -54.31 16.04 16.01
CA THR A 353 -54.52 17.47 16.32
C THR A 353 -55.27 18.25 15.24
N ARG A 354 -55.95 17.58 14.31
CA ARG A 354 -56.83 18.19 13.29
C ARG A 354 -58.29 17.84 13.49
#